data_AF-A0A182AMR7-F1
#
_entry.id   AF-A0A182AMR7-F1
#
_cell.length_a   1.000
_cell.length_b   1.000
_cell.length_c   1.000
_cell.angle_alpha   90.00
_cell.angle_beta   90.00
_cell.angle_gamma   90.00
#
_symmetry.space_group_name_H-M   'P 1'
#
loop_
_entity.id
_entity.type
_entity.pdbx_description
1 polymer ?
#
loop_
_entity_poly.entity_id
_entity_poly.type
_entity_poly.pdbx_seq_one_letter_code
_entity_poly.pdbx_strand_id
1 'polypeptide(L)' 'MVNSSSPQSPPPQALLRYLRHQLGLGESALALGIKQAQQEQAPLPVVLWRYGLISLEQLEQVLSWQDTNL' A
#
# COMPACT_ATOMS: atom_id res chain seq x y z
N MET A 1 -27.27 1.12 -7.38
CA MET A 1 -26.04 1.81 -6.95
C MET A 1 -25.16 0.77 -6.26
N VAL A 2 -24.04 0.40 -6.87
CA VAL A 2 -23.05 -0.48 -6.22
C VAL A 2 -22.29 0.37 -5.21
N ASN A 3 -22.58 0.15 -3.94
CA ASN A 3 -21.93 0.79 -2.80
C ASN A 3 -20.74 -0.05 -2.39
N SER A 4 -19.72 -0.13 -3.24
CA SER A 4 -18.39 -0.59 -2.84
C SER A 4 -17.67 0.47 -1.99
N SER A 5 -18.36 1.03 -0.99
CA SER A 5 -17.75 1.79 0.10
C SER A 5 -17.44 0.81 1.23
N SER A 6 -16.60 -0.18 0.95
CA SER A 6 -15.89 -0.85 2.03
C SER A 6 -14.78 0.14 2.44
N PRO A 7 -14.82 0.73 3.64
CA PRO A 7 -13.67 1.50 4.12
C PRO A 7 -12.47 0.59 3.99
N GLN A 8 -11.47 1.01 3.21
CA GLN A 8 -10.32 0.18 2.95
C GLN A 8 -9.74 -0.26 4.29
N SER A 9 -9.77 -1.57 4.57
CA SER A 9 -9.28 -2.13 5.82
C SER A 9 -7.88 -1.58 6.09
N PRO A 10 -7.55 -1.23 7.36
CA PRO A 10 -6.23 -0.74 7.69
C PRO A 10 -5.17 -1.69 7.12
N PRO A 11 -4.10 -1.17 6.49
CA PRO A 11 -3.13 -2.02 5.82
C PRO A 11 -2.63 -3.09 6.79
N PRO A 12 -2.69 -4.37 6.40
CA PRO A 12 -2.31 -5.46 7.28
C PRO A 12 -0.85 -5.27 7.71
N GLN A 13 -0.54 -5.57 8.97
CA GLN A 13 0.83 -5.39 9.48
C GLN A 13 1.87 -6.17 8.66
N ALA A 14 1.47 -7.30 8.06
CA ALA A 14 2.29 -8.07 7.14
C ALA A 14 2.72 -7.25 5.91
N LEU A 15 1.82 -6.46 5.32
CA LEU A 15 2.12 -5.59 4.18
C LEU A 15 3.13 -4.51 4.57
N LEU A 16 2.95 -3.88 5.73
CA LEU A 16 3.89 -2.86 6.21
C LEU A 16 5.29 -3.45 6.45
N ARG A 17 5.36 -4.66 7.02
CA ARG A 17 6.64 -5.36 7.16
C ARG A 17 7.24 -5.69 5.81
N TYR A 18 6.45 -6.18 4.86
CA TYR A 18 6.92 -6.46 3.51
C TYR A 18 7.51 -5.20 2.85
N LEU A 19 6.76 -4.09 2.85
CA LEU A 19 7.21 -2.81 2.31
C LEU A 19 8.51 -2.30 2.97
N ARG A 20 8.65 -2.47 4.29
CA ARG A 20 9.88 -2.08 5.00
C ARG A 20 11.07 -3.01 4.69
N HIS A 21 10.85 -4.32 4.64
CA HIS A 21 11.92 -5.32 4.51
C HIS A 21 12.32 -5.59 3.05
N GLN A 22 11.36 -5.64 2.13
CA GLN A 22 11.60 -5.92 0.71
C GLN A 22 11.88 -4.65 -0.09
N LEU A 23 11.08 -3.60 0.10
CA LEU A 23 11.24 -2.36 -0.65
C LEU A 23 12.17 -1.36 0.07
N GLY A 24 12.59 -1.65 1.31
CA GLY A 24 13.45 -0.78 2.09
C GLY A 24 12.81 0.56 2.43
N LEU A 25 11.48 0.65 2.42
CA LEU A 25 10.78 1.91 2.65
C LEU A 25 10.98 2.39 4.09
N GLY A 26 11.44 3.64 4.22
CA GLY A 26 11.58 4.30 5.51
C GLY A 26 10.23 4.54 6.18
N GLU A 27 10.24 4.65 7.50
CA GLU A 27 9.04 4.88 8.32
C GLU A 27 8.27 6.13 7.89
N SER A 28 8.98 7.19 7.48
CA SER A 28 8.39 8.42 6.97
C SER A 28 7.57 8.20 5.68
N ALA A 29 8.09 7.40 4.75
CA ALA A 29 7.40 7.06 3.49
C ALA A 29 6.17 6.20 3.74
N LEU A 30 6.27 5.23 4.66
CA LEU A 30 5.14 4.40 5.09
C LEU A 30 4.07 5.25 5.79
N ALA A 31 4.45 6.13 6.71
CA ALA A 31 3.51 6.99 7.43
C ALA A 31 2.76 7.94 6.48
N LEU A 32 3.46 8.52 5.51
CA LEU A 32 2.85 9.34 4.45
C LEU A 32 1.90 8.50 3.59
N GLY A 33 2.35 7.33 3.12
CA GLY A 33 1.52 6.42 2.32
C GLY A 33 0.24 6.01 3.05
N ILE A 34 0.33 5.66 4.34
CA ILE A 34 -0.83 5.24 5.16
C ILE A 34 -1.82 6.39 5.31
N LYS A 35 -1.36 7.59 5.67
CA LYS A 35 -2.24 8.77 5.79
C LYS A 35 -2.95 9.06 4.48
N GLN A 36 -2.23 9.02 3.37
CA GLN A 36 -2.79 9.29 2.05
C GLN A 36 -3.75 8.19 1.58
N ALA A 37 -3.44 6.92 1.85
CA ALA A 37 -4.33 5.80 1.60
C ALA A 37 -5.66 5.93 2.36
N GLN A 38 -5.63 6.45 3.58
CA GLN A 38 -6.84 6.72 4.36
C GLN A 38 -7.63 7.91 3.80
N GLN A 39 -6.95 9.01 3.42
CA GLN A 39 -7.60 10.20 2.87
C GLN A 39 -8.26 9.94 1.52
N GLU A 40 -7.54 9.28 0.62
CA GLU A 40 -7.98 9.00 -0.75
C GLU A 40 -8.83 7.73 -0.85
N GLN A 41 -9.00 7.00 0.27
CA GLN A 41 -9.59 5.67 0.32
C GLN A 41 -9.01 4.72 -0.75
N ALA A 42 -7.70 4.81 -0.97
CA ALA A 42 -6.98 4.14 -2.05
C ALA A 42 -5.93 3.16 -1.52
N PRO A 43 -5.59 2.08 -2.26
CA PRO A 43 -4.64 1.06 -1.81
C PRO A 43 -3.28 1.68 -1.46
N LEU A 44 -2.73 1.31 -0.31
CA LEU A 44 -1.38 1.76 0.09
C LEU A 44 -0.32 1.59 -1.01
N PRO A 45 -0.23 0.45 -1.72
CA PRO A 45 0.75 0.28 -2.81
C PRO A 45 0.56 1.29 -3.94
N VAL A 46 -0.69 1.53 -4.35
CA VAL A 46 -1.03 2.46 -5.43
C VAL A 46 -0.66 3.89 -5.04
N VAL A 47 -0.93 4.27 -3.79
CA VAL A 47 -0.52 5.56 -3.24
C VAL A 47 1.01 5.69 -3.29
N LEU A 48 1.75 4.71 -2.78
CA LEU A 48 3.22 4.74 -2.80
C LEU A 48 3.78 4.93 -4.22
N TRP A 49 3.20 4.24 -5.21
CA TRP A 49 3.59 4.38 -6.61
C TRP A 49 3.27 5.76 -7.17
N ARG A 50 2.07 6.30 -6.88
CA ARG A 50 1.65 7.63 -7.34
C ARG A 50 2.52 8.76 -6.79
N TYR A 51 3.09 8.57 -5.60
CA TYR A 51 4.07 9.48 -5.00
C TYR A 51 5.51 9.25 -5.49
N GLY A 52 5.74 8.27 -6.37
CA GLY A 52 7.08 7.92 -6.87
C GLY A 52 7.99 7.28 -5.81
N LEU A 53 7.42 6.78 -4.70
CA LEU A 53 8.16 6.10 -3.64
C LEU A 53 8.56 4.68 -4.05
N ILE A 54 7.83 4.09 -4.99
CA ILE A 54 8.08 2.76 -5.55
C ILE A 54 7.88 2.78 -7.06
N SER A 55 8.62 1.94 -7.78
CA SER A 55 8.48 1.75 -9.23
C SER A 55 7.28 0.87 -9.57
N LEU A 56 6.84 0.88 -10.84
CA LEU A 56 5.77 0.00 -11.31
C LEU A 56 6.08 -1.48 -11.04
N GLU A 57 7.32 -1.93 -11.26
CA GLU A 57 7.73 -3.31 -10.96
C GLU A 57 7.57 -3.68 -9.48
N GLN A 58 7.92 -2.73 -8.59
CA GLN A 58 7.75 -2.94 -7.15
C GLN A 58 6.27 -2.91 -6.74
N LEU A 59 5.45 -2.09 -7.40
CA LEU A 59 4.00 -2.09 -7.22
C LEU A 59 3.42 -3.48 -7.56
N GLU A 60 3.74 -4.00 -8.75
CA GLU A 60 3.29 -5.33 -9.20
C GLU A 60 3.72 -6.44 -8.23
N GLN A 61 4.96 -6.36 -7.72
CA GLN A 61 5.49 -7.30 -6.72
C GLN A 61 4.69 -7.25 -5.41
N VAL A 62 4.36 -6.05 -4.93
CA VAL A 62 3.56 -5.86 -3.72
C VAL A 62 2.13 -6.38 -3.92
N LEU A 63 1.50 -6.06 -5.06
CA LEU A 63 0.15 -6.52 -5.37
C LEU A 63 0.08 -8.05 -5.48
N SER A 64 1.06 -8.66 -6.14
CA SER A 64 1.18 -10.12 -6.25
C SER A 64 1.41 -10.78 -4.89
N TRP A 65 2.25 -10.17 -4.04
CA TRP A 65 2.44 -10.63 -2.66
C TRP A 65 1.16 -10.53 -1.83
N GLN A 66 0.39 -9.44 -2.00
CA GLN A 66 -0.89 -9.27 -1.32
C GLN A 66 -1.89 -10.36 -1.71
N ASP A 67 -2.06 -10.64 -3.00
CA ASP A 67 -2.93 -11.73 -3.49
C ASP A 67 -2.52 -13.10 -2.94
N THR A 68 -1.22 -13.33 -2.74
CA THR A 68 -0.71 -14.58 -2.18
C THR A 68 -0.88 -14.68 -0.64
N ASN A 69 -0.94 -13.56 0.08
CA ASN A 69 -0.88 -13.52 1.55
C ASN A 69 -2.18 -13.02 2.24
N LEU A 70 -3.20 -12.58 1.48
CA LEU A 70 -4.49 -12.09 1.96
C LEU A 70 -5.65 -12.91 1.41
#